data_AF-A0A857JQ58-F1
#
_entry.id   AF-A0A857JQ58-F1
#
_cell.length_a   1.000
_cell.length_b   1.000
_cell.length_c   1.000
_cell.angle_alpha   90.00
_cell.angle_beta   90.00
_cell.angle_gamma   90.00
#
_symmetry.space_group_name_H-M   'P 1'
#
loop_
_entity.id
_entity.type
_entity.pdbx_description
1 polymer ?
#
loop_
_entity_poly.entity_id
_entity_poly.type
_entity_poly.pdbx_seq_one_letter_code
_entity_poly.pdbx_strand_id
1 'polypeptide(L)'
;MKSAILATTISAIFALSGCAGQSHTSQASHPSTSKALSNTAVNIEAGKDYHSFSNPEQIRVTHLALDLDVNFDKKIISGDVELSVKRMQEGNNTLILDTRDLTIKGVTVNGMPVPYSLGKADSFLGAPLTITVPEGADKVTVSYHTSPQASGVQWLTPAQTAGKQHPFLFTQSQAIHARSFMPLQDSPQVRVTYNATVHTPKELLAVMSASNDPDTARDGVYEFTMPQPIPAYLIALAVGDLKFKPMGKRTGVYAEPALLDAAADEFADTESMLEVTEKTYGPYRWDRYDLLILPPSFPFGGMENPRLSFITPTVIAGDKSLVSLIAHELAHSWSGNTVTNATWRDLWLNEGFTTYLTYRIMQMVYGDDRYNMEAVLGRQDLQADIDALPEDDQILAIDLRGRDPDAVFSNIPYEKGALFLRELEQKVGRENFDKFLLHYFEHFAFQSITTDQFMAYLNETLLTDYADKLSADRIHQWIFEPGIPKGAPVPHSNAFKIVDDARSQWLNGEIEAKAIDADDWVVHQWLYFLNNMPESLTQEQLAELDAAFDLTESKNNEIAHSWLLMAVENWYKPALPRVHSYLVSIGRNKLVKPIYKALSQTPKGKILAQKAFAEAKPGYHPLTVKANEGFVE
;
A
#
# COMPACT_ATOMS: atom_id res chain seq x y z
N MET A 1 -4.56 65.90 7.89
CA MET A 1 -5.75 66.08 8.75
C MET A 1 -6.08 64.73 9.36
N LYS A 2 -5.90 64.37 10.65
CA LYS A 2 -5.37 64.97 11.89
C LYS A 2 -4.50 63.84 12.51
N SER A 3 -3.18 63.99 12.70
CA SER A 3 -2.46 64.50 13.91
C SER A 3 -2.86 63.71 15.19
N ALA A 4 -2.09 62.81 15.81
CA ALA A 4 -0.69 62.79 16.30
C ALA A 4 -0.41 63.61 17.60
N ILE A 5 0.25 62.93 18.56
CA ILE A 5 1.18 63.41 19.62
C ILE A 5 0.67 63.66 21.06
N LEU A 6 1.26 62.92 22.02
CA LEU A 6 2.04 63.36 23.21
C LEU A 6 2.65 62.08 23.86
N ALA A 7 3.95 61.77 24.00
CA ALA A 7 5.21 62.45 24.37
C ALA A 7 5.49 62.56 25.88
N THR A 8 6.47 61.80 26.40
CA THR A 8 7.59 62.19 27.32
C THR A 8 8.42 60.93 27.71
N THR A 9 9.63 60.65 27.21
CA THR A 9 11.03 61.06 27.58
C THR A 9 11.56 60.74 28.99
N ILE A 10 12.78 60.15 29.03
CA ILE A 10 14.02 60.47 29.82
C ILE A 10 14.83 59.14 30.00
N SER A 11 15.94 58.85 29.30
CA SER A 11 17.34 59.31 29.39
C SER A 11 18.29 58.34 30.15
N ALA A 12 19.59 58.38 29.74
CA ALA A 12 20.83 57.84 30.35
C ALA A 12 21.32 56.49 29.76
N ILE A 13 22.35 56.41 28.89
CA ILE A 13 23.81 56.74 28.98
C ILE A 13 24.67 55.60 29.56
N PHE A 14 25.52 55.06 28.67
CA PHE A 14 26.89 54.49 28.78
C PHE A 14 27.41 53.91 30.11
N ALA A 15 28.00 52.71 30.04
CA ALA A 15 29.47 52.55 30.11
C ALA A 15 29.93 51.11 29.81
N LEU A 16 31.03 51.02 29.06
CA LEU A 16 31.84 49.84 28.73
C LEU A 16 32.74 49.41 29.90
N SER A 17 33.13 48.13 29.90
CA SER A 17 34.53 47.60 29.97
C SER A 17 34.73 46.41 30.92
N GLY A 18 35.56 45.45 30.50
CA GLY A 18 36.28 44.54 31.40
C GLY A 18 36.28 43.06 31.01
N CYS A 19 37.45 42.56 30.58
CA CYS A 19 37.71 41.19 30.14
C CYS A 19 37.80 40.13 31.27
N ALA A 20 37.72 38.86 30.82
CA ALA A 20 38.37 37.64 31.33
C ALA A 20 37.60 36.73 32.32
N GLY A 21 37.54 35.42 31.96
CA GLY A 21 37.75 34.31 32.90
C GLY A 21 36.57 33.39 33.22
N GLN A 22 36.57 32.22 32.56
CA GLN A 22 36.21 30.87 33.07
C GLN A 22 34.79 30.51 33.55
N SER A 23 34.24 29.51 32.85
CA SER A 23 33.43 28.35 33.29
C SER A 23 32.33 28.52 34.34
N HIS A 24 31.08 28.29 33.94
CA HIS A 24 30.25 27.15 34.40
C HIS A 24 28.86 27.23 33.74
N THR A 25 28.43 26.13 33.14
CA THR A 25 27.09 25.91 32.58
C THR A 25 26.03 25.84 33.69
N SER A 26 25.02 26.71 33.62
CA SER A 26 23.77 26.57 34.38
C SER A 26 22.59 26.43 33.42
N GLN A 27 21.88 25.30 33.52
CA GLN A 27 20.57 25.09 32.92
C GLN A 27 19.54 25.92 33.70
N ALA A 28 18.78 26.76 33.00
CA ALA A 28 17.59 27.42 33.51
C ALA A 28 16.35 26.67 33.03
N SER A 29 15.54 26.23 33.99
CA SER A 29 14.28 25.53 33.83
C SER A 29 13.14 26.48 33.43
N HIS A 30 12.37 26.09 32.41
CA HIS A 30 11.04 26.64 32.14
C HIS A 30 9.96 25.62 32.56
N PRO A 31 8.85 26.05 33.18
CA PRO A 31 7.89 25.13 33.77
C PRO A 31 6.94 24.55 32.71
N SER A 32 6.99 23.23 32.53
CA SER A 32 5.98 22.48 31.77
C SER A 32 4.68 22.39 32.57
N THR A 33 3.61 22.96 32.05
CA THR A 33 2.25 22.63 32.49
C THR A 33 1.84 21.32 31.82
N SER A 34 2.30 20.19 32.36
CA SER A 34 1.73 18.89 32.05
C SER A 34 0.39 18.75 32.78
N LYS A 35 -0.71 18.87 32.03
CA LYS A 35 -1.95 18.24 32.46
C LYS A 35 -1.70 16.74 32.34
N ALA A 36 -1.45 16.11 33.49
CA ALA A 36 -1.41 14.67 33.63
C ALA A 36 -2.70 14.07 33.07
N LEU A 37 -2.62 13.48 31.88
CA LEU A 37 -3.55 12.47 31.44
C LEU A 37 -3.24 11.23 32.29
N SER A 38 -4.16 10.92 33.19
CA SER A 38 -4.12 9.71 33.99
C SER A 38 -4.04 8.49 33.08
N ASN A 39 -2.98 7.70 33.26
CA ASN A 39 -2.86 6.33 32.77
C ASN A 39 -4.04 5.49 33.27
N THR A 40 -5.08 5.44 32.45
CA THR A 40 -5.95 4.26 32.31
C THR A 40 -5.73 3.80 30.88
N ALA A 41 -4.68 3.01 30.65
CA ALA A 41 -4.55 2.27 29.40
C ALA A 41 -5.71 1.27 29.36
N VAL A 42 -6.79 1.63 28.67
CA VAL A 42 -7.83 0.67 28.33
C VAL A 42 -7.17 -0.30 27.36
N ASN A 43 -6.93 -1.54 27.79
CA ASN A 43 -6.42 -2.61 26.94
C ASN A 43 -7.26 -2.68 25.65
N ILE A 44 -6.59 -2.78 24.50
CA ILE A 44 -7.25 -2.98 23.21
C ILE A 44 -7.98 -4.32 23.27
N GLU A 45 -9.27 -4.31 22.93
CA GLU A 45 -10.08 -5.53 22.89
C GLU A 45 -9.76 -6.29 21.60
N ALA A 46 -9.23 -7.52 21.73
CA ALA A 46 -8.90 -8.36 20.60
C ALA A 46 -10.15 -8.62 19.74
N GLY A 47 -10.04 -8.42 18.42
CA GLY A 47 -11.13 -8.64 17.48
C GLY A 47 -12.20 -7.53 17.48
N LYS A 48 -12.07 -6.46 18.26
CA LYS A 48 -12.94 -5.29 18.09
C LYS A 48 -12.43 -4.42 16.95
N ASP A 49 -13.23 -4.28 15.89
CA ASP A 49 -12.92 -3.36 14.80
C ASP A 49 -13.37 -1.94 15.15
N TYR A 50 -12.40 -1.07 15.47
CA TYR A 50 -12.66 0.34 15.78
C TYR A 50 -12.87 1.20 14.52
N HIS A 51 -12.72 0.62 13.33
CA HIS A 51 -12.83 1.31 12.05
C HIS A 51 -14.14 1.00 11.32
N SER A 52 -15.07 0.27 11.95
CA SER A 52 -16.40 -0.01 11.41
C SER A 52 -17.47 0.35 12.43
N PHE A 53 -18.58 0.92 11.96
CA PHE A 53 -19.79 1.11 12.74
C PHE A 53 -20.69 -0.13 12.74
N SER A 54 -20.41 -1.09 11.86
CA SER A 54 -21.28 -2.23 11.63
C SER A 54 -21.41 -3.14 12.84
N ASN A 55 -22.48 -3.92 12.88
CA ASN A 55 -22.83 -4.83 13.97
C ASN A 55 -22.93 -6.31 13.52
N PRO A 56 -21.87 -6.90 12.94
CA PRO A 56 -21.89 -8.25 12.39
C PRO A 56 -22.15 -9.34 13.44
N GLU A 57 -21.96 -9.06 14.72
CA GLU A 57 -22.29 -9.92 15.85
C GLU A 57 -23.80 -10.02 16.11
N GLN A 58 -24.60 -9.12 15.54
CA GLN A 58 -26.06 -9.09 15.64
C GLN A 58 -26.71 -9.51 14.32
N ILE A 59 -26.40 -8.81 13.23
CA ILE A 59 -26.86 -9.12 11.88
C ILE A 59 -25.65 -9.06 10.94
N ARG A 60 -25.34 -10.17 10.28
CA ARG A 60 -24.17 -10.31 9.41
C ARG A 60 -24.57 -10.37 7.95
N VAL A 61 -23.91 -9.58 7.11
CA VAL A 61 -24.02 -9.70 5.65
C VAL A 61 -23.19 -10.91 5.18
N THR A 62 -23.76 -11.73 4.28
CA THR A 62 -23.11 -12.94 3.76
C THR A 62 -22.94 -12.93 2.24
N HIS A 63 -23.75 -12.15 1.53
CA HIS A 63 -23.71 -12.04 0.08
C HIS A 63 -24.17 -10.66 -0.38
N LEU A 64 -23.61 -10.20 -1.50
CA LEU A 64 -24.01 -8.97 -2.20
C LEU A 64 -24.44 -9.30 -3.63
N ALA A 65 -25.60 -8.81 -4.06
CA ALA A 65 -25.95 -8.71 -5.46
C ALA A 65 -25.94 -7.23 -5.86
N LEU A 66 -25.05 -6.86 -6.77
CA LEU A 66 -24.81 -5.49 -7.21
C LEU A 66 -25.41 -5.28 -8.60
N ASP A 67 -26.15 -4.20 -8.80
CA ASP A 67 -26.56 -3.72 -10.13
C ASP A 67 -26.14 -2.26 -10.23
N LEU A 68 -25.13 -1.96 -11.05
CA LEU A 68 -24.37 -0.71 -11.02
C LEU A 68 -24.28 -0.07 -12.40
N ASP A 69 -24.59 1.21 -12.50
CA ASP A 69 -24.39 2.07 -13.67
C ASP A 69 -23.20 3.00 -13.45
N VAL A 70 -22.19 2.91 -14.33
CA VAL A 70 -20.97 3.72 -14.28
C VAL A 70 -21.12 4.93 -15.19
N ASN A 71 -21.28 6.12 -14.58
CA ASN A 71 -21.49 7.36 -15.30
C ASN A 71 -20.26 8.28 -15.24
N PHE A 72 -19.46 8.29 -16.31
CA PHE A 72 -18.24 9.11 -16.41
C PHE A 72 -18.50 10.63 -16.45
N ASP A 73 -19.62 11.07 -17.03
CA ASP A 73 -19.94 12.51 -17.12
C ASP A 73 -20.23 13.11 -15.74
N LYS A 74 -21.02 12.38 -14.94
CA LYS A 74 -21.38 12.78 -13.57
C LYS A 74 -20.35 12.34 -12.54
N LYS A 75 -19.44 11.42 -12.89
CA LYS A 75 -18.50 10.75 -11.99
C LYS A 75 -19.20 10.08 -10.81
N ILE A 76 -20.25 9.32 -11.10
CA ILE A 76 -20.98 8.56 -10.09
C ILE A 76 -21.12 7.11 -10.53
N ILE A 77 -21.13 6.21 -9.56
CA ILE A 77 -21.70 4.88 -9.72
C ILE A 77 -23.06 4.91 -9.04
N SER A 78 -24.12 4.51 -9.75
CA SER A 78 -25.48 4.51 -9.23
C SER A 78 -26.15 3.17 -9.43
N GLY A 79 -26.99 2.75 -8.50
CA GLY A 79 -27.74 1.51 -8.64
C GLY A 79 -28.15 0.94 -7.29
N ASP A 80 -28.22 -0.39 -7.24
CA ASP A 80 -28.74 -1.14 -6.10
C ASP A 80 -27.68 -2.11 -5.56
N VAL A 81 -27.68 -2.28 -4.24
CA VAL A 81 -27.05 -3.43 -3.59
C VAL A 81 -28.10 -4.19 -2.79
N GLU A 82 -28.34 -5.45 -3.15
CA GLU A 82 -29.10 -6.39 -2.33
C GLU A 82 -28.13 -7.16 -1.42
N LEU A 83 -28.25 -6.93 -0.12
CA LEU A 83 -27.50 -7.62 0.92
C LEU A 83 -28.29 -8.83 1.40
N SER A 84 -27.72 -10.02 1.30
CA SER A 84 -28.21 -11.18 2.05
C SER A 84 -27.69 -11.11 3.47
N VAL A 85 -28.59 -11.21 4.45
CA VAL A 85 -28.30 -11.01 5.87
C VAL A 85 -28.68 -12.21 6.71
N LYS A 86 -27.87 -12.49 7.73
CA LYS A 86 -28.09 -13.54 8.73
C LYS A 86 -28.14 -12.94 10.13
N ARG A 87 -29.22 -13.21 10.86
CA ARG A 87 -29.33 -12.85 12.27
C ARG A 87 -28.49 -13.81 13.09
N MET A 88 -27.54 -13.26 13.83
CA MET A 88 -26.64 -14.02 14.69
C MET A 88 -27.22 -14.24 16.08
N GLN A 89 -28.19 -13.42 16.48
CA GLN A 89 -28.94 -13.55 17.73
C GLN A 89 -30.42 -13.23 17.45
N GLU A 90 -31.33 -13.95 18.11
CA GLU A 90 -32.78 -13.73 17.94
C GLU A 90 -33.22 -12.34 18.43
N GLY A 91 -34.25 -11.78 17.79
CA GLY A 91 -34.82 -10.48 18.15
C GLY A 91 -34.06 -9.23 17.68
N ASN A 92 -32.81 -9.37 17.21
CA ASN A 92 -32.03 -8.25 16.67
C ASN A 92 -32.55 -7.85 15.30
N ASN A 93 -33.23 -6.70 15.19
CA ASN A 93 -33.85 -6.17 13.97
C ASN A 93 -33.12 -4.95 13.38
N THR A 94 -31.94 -4.62 13.88
CA THR A 94 -31.19 -3.43 13.44
C THR A 94 -29.95 -3.86 12.69
N LEU A 95 -29.88 -3.55 11.39
CA LEU A 95 -28.67 -3.70 10.58
C LEU A 95 -27.96 -2.35 10.52
N ILE A 96 -26.68 -2.33 10.84
CA ILE A 96 -25.82 -1.15 10.68
C ILE A 96 -24.79 -1.45 9.59
N LEU A 97 -24.78 -0.58 8.57
CA LEU A 97 -23.81 -0.59 7.48
C LEU A 97 -22.90 0.64 7.58
N ASP A 98 -21.68 0.50 7.10
CA ASP A 98 -20.75 1.61 6.89
C ASP A 98 -21.07 2.30 5.56
N THR A 99 -21.03 3.63 5.57
CA THR A 99 -21.13 4.45 4.35
C THR A 99 -20.18 5.64 4.44
N ARG A 100 -19.71 6.15 3.30
CA ARG A 100 -19.03 7.46 3.22
C ARG A 100 -19.39 8.15 1.91
N ASP A 101 -19.90 9.38 1.99
CA ASP A 101 -20.28 10.18 0.82
C ASP A 101 -21.21 9.45 -0.17
N LEU A 102 -22.12 8.62 0.35
CA LEU A 102 -23.17 7.97 -0.43
C LEU A 102 -24.48 8.73 -0.29
N THR A 103 -25.21 8.86 -1.41
CA THR A 103 -26.59 9.35 -1.39
C THR A 103 -27.54 8.17 -1.42
N ILE A 104 -28.19 7.88 -0.28
CA ILE A 104 -29.19 6.81 -0.17
C ILE A 104 -30.52 7.29 -0.72
N LYS A 105 -31.04 6.61 -1.75
CA LYS A 105 -32.33 6.90 -2.40
C LYS A 105 -33.49 6.18 -1.73
N GLY A 106 -33.25 4.99 -1.22
CA GLY A 106 -34.26 4.19 -0.53
C GLY A 106 -33.68 2.88 -0.02
N VAL A 107 -34.38 2.28 0.93
CA VAL A 107 -34.09 0.95 1.44
C VAL A 107 -35.37 0.13 1.41
N THR A 108 -35.31 -1.06 0.84
CA THR A 108 -36.46 -1.96 0.72
C THR A 108 -36.15 -3.36 1.21
N VAL A 109 -37.19 -4.08 1.61
CA VAL A 109 -37.18 -5.50 1.93
C VAL A 109 -38.35 -6.12 1.20
N ASN A 110 -38.10 -7.11 0.33
CA ASN A 110 -39.12 -7.69 -0.56
C ASN A 110 -39.88 -6.62 -1.37
N GLY A 111 -39.18 -5.58 -1.83
CA GLY A 111 -39.74 -4.45 -2.57
C GLY A 111 -40.54 -3.44 -1.73
N MET A 112 -40.73 -3.67 -0.43
CA MET A 112 -41.44 -2.77 0.47
C MET A 112 -40.45 -1.82 1.18
N PRO A 113 -40.71 -0.50 1.20
CA PRO A 113 -39.85 0.45 1.92
C PRO A 113 -39.78 0.14 3.41
N VAL A 114 -38.57 0.23 3.97
CA VAL A 114 -38.33 0.06 5.41
C VAL A 114 -37.69 1.31 6.03
N PRO A 115 -37.89 1.58 7.33
CA PRO A 115 -37.25 2.70 8.01
C PRO A 115 -35.73 2.56 8.00
N TYR A 116 -35.05 3.65 7.64
CA TYR A 116 -33.61 3.78 7.77
C TYR A 116 -33.22 5.19 8.23
N SER A 117 -32.03 5.33 8.79
CA SER A 117 -31.45 6.62 9.14
C SER A 117 -29.95 6.64 8.88
N LEU A 118 -29.45 7.80 8.44
CA LEU A 118 -28.01 8.06 8.33
C LEU A 118 -27.56 8.79 9.59
N GLY A 119 -26.59 8.23 10.30
CA GLY A 119 -26.04 8.81 11.52
C GLY A 119 -25.14 10.01 11.26
N LYS A 120 -24.51 10.50 12.33
CA LYS A 120 -23.52 11.58 12.24
C LYS A 120 -22.28 11.09 11.51
N ALA A 121 -21.81 11.85 10.53
CA ALA A 121 -20.55 11.57 9.85
C ALA A 121 -19.35 11.82 10.78
N ASP A 122 -18.43 10.86 10.77
CA ASP A 122 -17.05 10.97 11.21
C ASP A 122 -16.14 11.40 10.05
N SER A 123 -15.00 12.01 10.36
CA SER A 123 -14.05 12.55 9.37
C SER A 123 -13.46 11.52 8.42
N PHE A 124 -13.21 10.30 8.86
CA PHE A 124 -12.59 9.25 8.04
C PHE A 124 -13.43 7.97 7.98
N LEU A 125 -14.20 7.64 9.02
CA LEU A 125 -15.08 6.47 9.03
C LEU A 125 -16.33 6.64 8.16
N GLY A 126 -16.74 7.89 7.88
CA GLY A 126 -17.99 8.20 7.21
C GLY A 126 -19.18 8.16 8.18
N ALA A 127 -20.36 7.72 7.74
CA ALA A 127 -21.58 7.71 8.54
C ALA A 127 -22.19 6.30 8.62
N PRO A 128 -22.74 5.89 9.78
CA PRO A 128 -23.48 4.64 9.89
C PRO A 128 -24.86 4.77 9.23
N LEU A 129 -25.22 3.78 8.40
CA LEU A 129 -26.56 3.60 7.88
C LEU A 129 -27.28 2.54 8.72
N THR A 130 -28.26 2.98 9.51
CA THR A 130 -29.06 2.12 10.39
C THR A 130 -30.37 1.75 9.70
N ILE A 131 -30.65 0.46 9.55
CA ILE A 131 -31.83 -0.08 8.85
C ILE A 131 -32.62 -0.96 9.81
N THR A 132 -33.94 -0.75 9.88
CA THR A 132 -34.85 -1.67 10.59
C THR A 132 -35.25 -2.83 9.68
N VAL A 133 -34.71 -4.01 9.96
CA VAL A 133 -34.93 -5.24 9.18
C VAL A 133 -36.12 -6.01 9.77
N PRO A 134 -37.26 -6.13 9.04
CA PRO A 134 -38.44 -6.86 9.50
C PRO A 134 -38.12 -8.31 9.88
N GLU A 135 -38.78 -8.83 10.91
CA GLU A 135 -38.61 -10.21 11.36
C GLU A 135 -38.76 -11.21 10.21
N GLY A 136 -37.88 -12.21 10.16
CA GLY A 136 -37.85 -13.22 9.08
C GLY A 136 -37.26 -12.75 7.75
N ALA A 137 -37.00 -11.45 7.55
CA ALA A 137 -36.31 -10.97 6.36
C ALA A 137 -34.83 -11.38 6.37
N ASP A 138 -34.39 -11.89 5.22
CA ASP A 138 -33.04 -12.37 4.93
C ASP A 138 -32.35 -11.56 3.83
N LYS A 139 -33.05 -10.59 3.24
CA LYS A 139 -32.56 -9.70 2.18
C LYS A 139 -32.95 -8.25 2.42
N VAL A 140 -32.02 -7.34 2.15
CA VAL A 140 -32.22 -5.89 2.24
C VAL A 140 -31.62 -5.25 0.99
N THR A 141 -32.39 -4.45 0.26
CA THR A 141 -31.90 -3.73 -0.92
C THR A 141 -31.72 -2.25 -0.59
N VAL A 142 -30.55 -1.70 -0.89
CA VAL A 142 -30.25 -0.28 -0.75
C VAL A 142 -30.01 0.31 -2.13
N SER A 143 -30.84 1.29 -2.51
CA SER A 143 -30.68 2.08 -3.73
C SER A 143 -29.85 3.32 -3.42
N TYR A 144 -28.78 3.58 -4.18
CA TYR A 144 -27.84 4.65 -3.87
C TYR A 144 -27.11 5.19 -5.11
N HIS A 145 -26.34 6.25 -4.90
CA HIS A 145 -25.20 6.56 -5.77
C HIS A 145 -24.03 7.10 -4.96
N THR A 146 -22.83 6.94 -5.51
CA THR A 146 -21.60 7.51 -4.96
C THR A 146 -21.58 9.03 -5.13
N SER A 147 -20.72 9.69 -4.36
CA SER A 147 -20.26 11.05 -4.64
C SER A 147 -19.17 11.05 -5.74
N PRO A 148 -19.04 12.12 -6.53
CA PRO A 148 -17.87 12.34 -7.38
C PRO A 148 -16.53 12.43 -6.63
N GLN A 149 -16.59 12.63 -5.31
CA GLN A 149 -15.44 12.64 -4.40
C GLN A 149 -15.34 11.35 -3.57
N ALA A 150 -16.06 10.28 -3.92
CA ALA A 150 -15.97 9.00 -3.25
C ALA A 150 -14.51 8.54 -3.18
N SER A 151 -13.98 8.45 -1.96
CA SER A 151 -12.55 8.19 -1.72
C SER A 151 -12.03 6.87 -2.31
N GLY A 152 -12.91 5.87 -2.43
CA GLY A 152 -12.57 4.55 -2.97
C GLY A 152 -12.82 4.40 -4.46
N VAL A 153 -13.26 5.46 -5.15
CA VAL A 153 -13.54 5.44 -6.59
C VAL A 153 -12.72 6.51 -7.27
N GLN A 154 -11.77 6.09 -8.10
CA GLN A 154 -10.96 7.01 -8.88
C GLN A 154 -11.52 7.17 -10.28
N TRP A 155 -11.80 8.43 -10.66
CA TRP A 155 -12.20 8.82 -12.00
C TRP A 155 -11.04 9.49 -12.72
N LEU A 156 -10.61 8.92 -13.84
CA LEU A 156 -9.55 9.45 -14.70
C LEU A 156 -10.15 9.99 -15.99
N THR A 157 -9.73 11.20 -16.33
CA THR A 157 -10.02 11.81 -17.64
C THR A 157 -9.19 11.12 -18.72
N PRO A 158 -9.56 11.25 -20.02
CA PRO A 158 -8.74 10.74 -21.10
C PRO A 158 -7.27 11.20 -21.03
N ALA A 159 -6.99 12.44 -20.64
CA ALA A 159 -5.63 12.94 -20.52
C ALA A 159 -4.76 12.16 -19.51
N GLN A 160 -5.37 11.47 -18.54
CA GLN A 160 -4.70 10.69 -17.49
C GLN A 160 -4.49 9.22 -17.90
N THR A 161 -5.11 8.74 -18.99
CA THR A 161 -4.97 7.37 -19.49
C THR A 161 -3.78 7.24 -20.44
N ALA A 162 -3.30 6.03 -20.74
CA ALA A 162 -2.23 5.82 -21.71
C ALA A 162 -2.69 6.14 -23.14
N GLY A 163 -3.90 5.74 -23.51
CA GLY A 163 -4.47 5.92 -24.85
C GLY A 163 -4.93 7.36 -25.16
N LYS A 164 -5.13 8.20 -24.15
CA LYS A 164 -5.55 9.62 -24.28
C LYS A 164 -6.94 9.86 -24.91
N GLN A 165 -7.67 8.80 -25.27
CA GLN A 165 -8.99 8.89 -25.93
C GLN A 165 -10.15 8.64 -24.99
N HIS A 166 -10.06 7.61 -24.17
CA HIS A 166 -11.13 7.15 -23.30
C HIS A 166 -10.82 7.45 -21.82
N PRO A 167 -11.86 7.72 -21.00
CA PRO A 167 -11.68 7.83 -19.56
C PRO A 167 -11.42 6.44 -18.94
N PHE A 168 -11.02 6.44 -17.68
CA PHE A 168 -10.78 5.21 -16.92
C PHE A 168 -11.33 5.36 -15.50
N LEU A 169 -11.89 4.30 -14.95
CA LEU A 169 -12.27 4.20 -13.55
C LEU A 169 -11.58 3.00 -12.92
N PHE A 170 -11.10 3.15 -11.70
CA PHE A 170 -10.76 2.02 -10.85
C PHE A 170 -11.14 2.32 -9.40
N THR A 171 -11.41 1.27 -8.63
CA THR A 171 -11.63 1.37 -7.20
C THR A 171 -10.38 0.98 -6.42
N GLN A 172 -10.18 1.61 -5.26
CA GLN A 172 -9.20 1.18 -4.25
C GLN A 172 -9.94 1.14 -2.91
N SER A 173 -10.23 -0.07 -2.43
CA SER A 173 -11.13 -0.28 -1.29
C SER A 173 -10.38 -0.41 0.05
N GLN A 174 -9.08 -0.75 0.03
CA GLN A 174 -8.23 -0.84 1.22
C GLN A 174 -7.76 0.56 1.67
N ALA A 175 -7.83 0.91 2.96
CA ALA A 175 -8.28 0.08 4.08
C ALA A 175 -9.82 0.05 4.25
N ILE A 176 -10.46 1.21 4.31
CA ILE A 176 -11.89 1.36 4.66
C ILE A 176 -12.64 2.21 3.63
N HIS A 177 -12.40 1.94 2.36
CA HIS A 177 -12.95 2.70 1.25
C HIS A 177 -14.07 1.99 0.50
N ALA A 178 -14.31 0.69 0.72
CA ALA A 178 -15.46 0.01 0.13
C ALA A 178 -16.78 0.72 0.51
N ARG A 179 -16.89 1.25 1.74
CA ARG A 179 -18.04 2.06 2.20
C ARG A 179 -18.33 3.34 1.40
N SER A 180 -17.37 3.82 0.62
CA SER A 180 -17.54 4.97 -0.28
C SER A 180 -17.94 4.59 -1.70
N PHE A 181 -17.80 3.30 -2.02
CA PHE A 181 -18.24 2.71 -3.27
C PHE A 181 -19.63 2.09 -3.12
N MET A 182 -19.92 1.41 -2.01
CA MET A 182 -21.23 0.80 -1.73
C MET A 182 -21.55 0.77 -0.22
N PRO A 183 -22.83 0.73 0.20
CA PRO A 183 -23.18 0.55 1.61
C PRO A 183 -23.04 -0.93 2.02
N LEU A 184 -22.14 -1.24 2.95
CA LEU A 184 -21.86 -2.61 3.42
C LEU A 184 -21.26 -2.63 4.83
N GLN A 185 -21.02 -3.81 5.40
CA GLN A 185 -20.23 -3.95 6.63
C GLN A 185 -18.74 -3.94 6.26
N ASP A 186 -18.12 -2.76 6.29
CA ASP A 186 -16.79 -2.51 5.75
C ASP A 186 -15.71 -2.81 6.81
N SER A 187 -15.60 -4.10 7.14
CA SER A 187 -14.67 -4.66 8.10
C SER A 187 -14.00 -5.90 7.52
N PRO A 188 -12.67 -6.09 7.69
CA PRO A 188 -11.99 -7.32 7.27
C PRO A 188 -12.57 -8.60 7.91
N GLN A 189 -13.27 -8.49 9.05
CA GLN A 189 -13.94 -9.63 9.69
C GLN A 189 -15.15 -10.11 8.90
N VAL A 190 -15.81 -9.24 8.14
CA VAL A 190 -17.02 -9.59 7.41
C VAL A 190 -16.65 -10.01 6.00
N ARG A 191 -16.66 -11.32 5.77
CA ARG A 191 -16.48 -11.91 4.45
C ARG A 191 -17.81 -12.14 3.76
N VAL A 192 -17.89 -11.72 2.50
CA VAL A 192 -19.07 -11.85 1.64
C VAL A 192 -18.69 -12.49 0.31
N THR A 193 -19.62 -13.25 -0.25
CA THR A 193 -19.58 -13.57 -1.69
C THR A 193 -20.30 -12.47 -2.46
N TYR A 194 -20.09 -12.35 -3.77
CA TYR A 194 -20.88 -11.39 -4.55
C TYR A 194 -21.17 -11.83 -5.98
N ASN A 195 -22.26 -11.31 -6.52
CA ASN A 195 -22.49 -11.20 -7.96
C ASN A 195 -22.70 -9.71 -8.31
N ALA A 196 -22.36 -9.33 -9.53
CA ALA A 196 -22.50 -7.96 -9.98
C ALA A 196 -22.89 -7.90 -11.46
N THR A 197 -23.82 -7.01 -11.78
CA THR A 197 -24.09 -6.54 -13.14
C THR A 197 -23.59 -5.09 -13.22
N VAL A 198 -22.70 -4.82 -14.16
CA VAL A 198 -22.10 -3.50 -14.35
C VAL A 198 -22.42 -2.97 -15.73
N HIS A 199 -23.07 -1.82 -15.78
CA HIS A 199 -23.41 -1.07 -16.98
C HIS A 199 -22.36 0.03 -17.23
N THR A 200 -21.85 0.10 -18.47
CA THR A 200 -20.82 1.06 -18.88
C THR A 200 -21.14 1.65 -20.26
N PRO A 201 -20.45 2.72 -20.69
CA PRO A 201 -20.35 3.06 -22.11
C PRO A 201 -19.87 1.84 -22.92
N LYS A 202 -20.43 1.64 -24.12
CA LYS A 202 -20.25 0.41 -24.92
C LYS A 202 -18.81 0.19 -25.38
N GLU A 203 -18.04 1.27 -25.51
CA GLU A 203 -16.64 1.26 -25.88
C GLU A 203 -15.70 0.83 -24.75
N LEU A 204 -16.19 0.77 -23.51
CA LEU A 204 -15.39 0.43 -22.33
C LEU A 204 -15.71 -0.99 -21.83
N LEU A 205 -14.69 -1.66 -21.31
CA LEU A 205 -14.80 -2.95 -20.66
C LEU A 205 -14.80 -2.75 -19.14
N ALA A 206 -15.71 -3.42 -18.43
CA ALA A 206 -15.63 -3.58 -16.98
C ALA A 206 -14.87 -4.86 -16.63
N VAL A 207 -14.09 -4.81 -15.57
CA VAL A 207 -13.46 -5.96 -14.92
C VAL A 207 -13.57 -5.82 -13.40
N MET A 208 -13.71 -6.93 -12.69
CA MET A 208 -13.83 -6.93 -11.22
C MET A 208 -12.93 -7.99 -10.59
N SER A 209 -12.75 -7.94 -9.26
CA SER A 209 -12.14 -9.02 -8.48
C SER A 209 -13.07 -10.25 -8.38
N ALA A 210 -13.34 -10.88 -9.53
CA ALA A 210 -14.32 -11.94 -9.77
C ALA A 210 -13.94 -12.75 -11.02
N SER A 211 -14.83 -13.65 -11.47
CA SER A 211 -14.70 -14.30 -12.78
C SER A 211 -14.80 -13.26 -13.89
N ASN A 212 -13.68 -12.98 -14.56
CA ASN A 212 -13.65 -12.18 -15.79
C ASN A 212 -13.49 -13.13 -16.98
N ASP A 213 -14.45 -13.11 -17.91
CA ASP A 213 -14.35 -13.79 -19.21
C ASP A 213 -13.67 -12.86 -20.23
N PRO A 214 -12.45 -13.18 -20.70
CA PRO A 214 -11.74 -12.38 -21.69
C PRO A 214 -12.50 -12.21 -23.02
N ASP A 215 -13.38 -13.15 -23.35
CA ASP A 215 -14.14 -13.20 -24.60
C ASP A 215 -15.57 -12.64 -24.45
N THR A 216 -15.88 -12.03 -23.29
CA THR A 216 -17.20 -11.45 -23.04
C THR A 216 -17.61 -10.45 -24.12
N ALA A 217 -18.91 -10.44 -24.45
CA ALA A 217 -19.46 -9.50 -25.41
C ALA A 217 -19.26 -8.06 -24.90
N ARG A 218 -18.68 -7.20 -25.74
CA ARG A 218 -18.45 -5.79 -25.40
C ARG A 218 -19.67 -4.95 -25.78
N ASP A 219 -20.78 -5.19 -25.10
CA ASP A 219 -22.07 -4.52 -25.34
C ASP A 219 -22.42 -3.45 -24.30
N GLY A 220 -21.54 -3.27 -23.31
CA GLY A 220 -21.70 -2.32 -22.19
C GLY A 220 -22.41 -2.90 -20.97
N VAL A 221 -22.66 -4.21 -20.90
CA VAL A 221 -23.22 -4.89 -19.74
C VAL A 221 -22.33 -6.09 -19.39
N TYR A 222 -21.82 -6.12 -18.17
CA TYR A 222 -20.88 -7.15 -17.73
C TYR A 222 -21.36 -7.80 -16.43
N GLU A 223 -21.39 -9.13 -16.44
CA GLU A 223 -21.81 -9.93 -15.28
C GLU A 223 -20.61 -10.61 -14.63
N PHE A 224 -20.55 -10.55 -13.31
CA PHE A 224 -19.45 -11.07 -12.51
C PHE A 224 -19.96 -11.96 -11.40
N THR A 225 -19.17 -12.97 -11.02
CA THR A 225 -19.44 -13.81 -9.85
C THR A 225 -18.14 -14.09 -9.10
N MET A 226 -18.16 -13.82 -7.80
CA MET A 226 -17.13 -14.21 -6.84
C MET A 226 -17.76 -15.15 -5.80
N PRO A 227 -17.63 -16.47 -6.00
CA PRO A 227 -18.20 -17.47 -5.10
C PRO A 227 -17.36 -17.70 -3.84
N GLN A 228 -16.12 -17.22 -3.80
CA GLN A 228 -15.28 -17.26 -2.60
C GLN A 228 -15.62 -16.10 -1.67
N PRO A 229 -15.79 -16.32 -0.35
CA PRO A 229 -16.11 -15.26 0.59
C PRO A 229 -14.87 -14.40 0.88
N ILE A 230 -14.95 -13.11 0.53
CA ILE A 230 -13.87 -12.13 0.66
C ILE A 230 -14.28 -10.97 1.57
N PRO A 231 -13.34 -10.37 2.32
CA PRO A 231 -13.58 -9.11 3.02
C PRO A 231 -13.89 -7.97 2.05
N ALA A 232 -14.62 -6.97 2.54
CA ALA A 232 -15.09 -5.81 1.78
C ALA A 232 -13.98 -5.10 0.97
N TYR A 233 -12.79 -4.93 1.56
CA TYR A 233 -11.69 -4.20 0.93
C TYR A 233 -11.11 -4.86 -0.33
N LEU A 234 -11.45 -6.13 -0.59
CA LEU A 234 -11.02 -6.88 -1.78
C LEU A 234 -12.03 -6.81 -2.93
N ILE A 235 -13.19 -6.16 -2.73
CA ILE A 235 -14.13 -5.91 -3.83
C ILE A 235 -13.59 -4.75 -4.65
N ALA A 236 -13.31 -5.02 -5.92
CA ALA A 236 -12.74 -4.07 -6.85
C ALA A 236 -13.46 -4.05 -8.19
N LEU A 237 -13.49 -2.88 -8.81
CA LEU A 237 -14.03 -2.60 -10.14
C LEU A 237 -13.05 -1.70 -10.89
N ALA A 238 -12.84 -2.00 -12.17
CA ALA A 238 -12.24 -1.08 -13.11
C ALA A 238 -13.03 -1.05 -14.42
N VAL A 239 -13.08 0.12 -15.05
CA VAL A 239 -13.76 0.35 -16.33
C VAL A 239 -12.89 1.22 -17.23
N GLY A 240 -12.55 0.74 -18.42
CA GLY A 240 -11.71 1.48 -19.36
C GLY A 240 -11.57 0.82 -20.72
N ASP A 241 -10.75 1.39 -21.61
CA ASP A 241 -10.36 0.76 -22.87
C ASP A 241 -9.34 -0.36 -22.60
N LEU A 242 -9.85 -1.51 -22.17
CA LEU A 242 -9.03 -2.65 -21.76
C LEU A 242 -9.02 -3.73 -22.84
N LYS A 243 -7.83 -4.31 -23.01
CA LYS A 243 -7.57 -5.53 -23.80
C LYS A 243 -6.95 -6.58 -22.90
N PHE A 244 -7.08 -7.84 -23.30
CA PHE A 244 -6.55 -8.98 -22.57
C PHE A 244 -5.50 -9.71 -23.39
N LYS A 245 -4.46 -10.22 -22.72
CA LYS A 245 -3.49 -11.15 -23.29
C LYS A 245 -3.15 -12.25 -22.27
N PRO A 246 -3.23 -13.54 -22.63
CA PRO A 246 -2.81 -14.61 -21.73
C PRO A 246 -1.29 -14.61 -21.55
N MET A 247 -0.82 -14.97 -20.36
CA MET A 247 0.60 -15.12 -20.00
C MET A 247 0.95 -16.56 -19.65
N GLY A 248 -0.04 -17.36 -19.26
CA GLY A 248 0.11 -18.77 -18.92
C GLY A 248 -1.21 -19.53 -19.02
N LYS A 249 -1.28 -20.68 -18.36
CA LYS A 249 -2.48 -21.54 -18.39
C LYS A 249 -3.67 -20.88 -17.68
N ARG A 250 -3.41 -20.20 -16.57
CA ARG A 250 -4.42 -19.55 -15.72
C ARG A 250 -3.95 -18.17 -15.26
N THR A 251 -3.12 -17.54 -16.07
CA THR A 251 -2.60 -16.20 -15.84
C THR A 251 -2.70 -15.36 -17.10
N GLY A 252 -2.99 -14.08 -16.93
CA GLY A 252 -3.10 -13.14 -18.03
C GLY A 252 -3.03 -11.70 -17.56
N VAL A 253 -3.05 -10.78 -18.52
CA VAL A 253 -2.97 -9.35 -18.24
C VAL A 253 -4.07 -8.60 -18.98
N TYR A 254 -4.73 -7.71 -18.25
CA TYR A 254 -5.56 -6.65 -18.77
C TYR A 254 -4.77 -5.33 -18.77
N ALA A 255 -4.80 -4.60 -19.87
CA ALA A 255 -4.16 -3.29 -19.96
C ALA A 255 -4.82 -2.43 -21.06
N GLU A 256 -4.52 -1.14 -21.05
CA GLU A 256 -4.74 -0.31 -22.23
C GLU A 256 -3.89 -0.81 -23.41
N PRO A 257 -4.38 -0.73 -24.67
CA PRO A 257 -3.70 -1.31 -25.84
C PRO A 257 -2.21 -0.96 -25.97
N ALA A 258 -1.84 0.26 -25.57
CA ALA A 258 -0.46 0.75 -25.67
C ALA A 258 0.53 0.04 -24.71
N LEU A 259 0.04 -0.61 -23.65
CA LEU A 259 0.86 -1.28 -22.64
C LEU A 259 0.75 -2.81 -22.67
N LEU A 260 -0.22 -3.36 -23.41
CA LEU A 260 -0.60 -4.77 -23.32
C LEU A 260 0.56 -5.74 -23.62
N ASP A 261 1.25 -5.53 -24.74
CA ASP A 261 2.33 -6.44 -25.15
C ASP A 261 3.52 -6.33 -24.21
N ALA A 262 3.93 -5.11 -23.86
CA ALA A 262 5.03 -4.89 -22.92
C ALA A 262 4.75 -5.49 -21.55
N ALA A 263 3.51 -5.38 -21.05
CA ALA A 263 3.12 -5.97 -19.78
C ALA A 263 3.09 -7.51 -19.85
N ALA A 264 2.58 -8.10 -20.92
CA ALA A 264 2.56 -9.56 -21.07
C ALA A 264 3.98 -10.14 -21.15
N ASP A 265 4.90 -9.44 -21.83
CA ASP A 265 6.29 -9.87 -21.96
C ASP A 265 7.04 -9.70 -20.62
N GLU A 266 6.80 -8.60 -19.89
CA GLU A 266 7.39 -8.33 -18.57
C GLU A 266 6.97 -9.39 -17.54
N PHE A 267 5.69 -9.75 -17.50
CA PHE A 267 5.11 -10.58 -16.44
C PHE A 267 4.90 -12.04 -16.84
N ALA A 268 5.55 -12.50 -17.90
CA ALA A 268 5.42 -13.87 -18.41
C ALA A 268 5.77 -14.97 -17.38
N ASP A 269 6.58 -14.65 -16.36
CA ASP A 269 7.02 -15.63 -15.34
C ASP A 269 5.98 -15.84 -14.22
N THR A 270 4.86 -15.13 -14.26
CA THR A 270 3.79 -15.18 -13.24
C THR A 270 3.22 -16.59 -13.06
N GLU A 271 3.03 -17.35 -14.15
CA GLU A 271 2.54 -18.74 -14.04
C GLU A 271 3.53 -19.62 -13.26
N SER A 272 4.83 -19.48 -13.53
CA SER A 272 5.87 -20.24 -12.81
C SER A 272 5.90 -19.86 -11.33
N MET A 273 5.76 -18.57 -11.00
CA MET A 273 5.63 -18.12 -9.61
C MET A 273 4.42 -18.78 -8.93
N LEU A 274 3.27 -18.82 -9.59
CA LEU A 274 2.06 -19.43 -9.07
C LEU A 274 2.26 -20.93 -8.82
N GLU A 275 2.78 -21.67 -9.79
CA GLU A 275 3.01 -23.12 -9.68
C GLU A 275 3.95 -23.50 -8.53
N VAL A 276 5.08 -22.79 -8.36
CA VAL A 276 6.02 -23.10 -7.27
C VAL A 276 5.44 -22.73 -5.89
N THR A 277 4.66 -21.65 -5.83
CA THR A 277 3.98 -21.23 -4.58
C THR A 277 2.91 -22.25 -4.21
N GLU A 278 2.09 -22.68 -5.17
CA GLU A 278 1.03 -23.67 -4.97
C GLU A 278 1.58 -25.01 -4.50
N LYS A 279 2.68 -25.45 -5.10
CA LYS A 279 3.36 -26.69 -4.69
C LYS A 279 3.88 -26.65 -3.25
N THR A 280 4.27 -25.47 -2.77
CA THR A 280 4.96 -25.29 -1.48
C THR A 280 3.99 -24.96 -0.34
N TYR A 281 3.04 -24.05 -0.59
CA TYR A 281 2.18 -23.47 0.45
C TYR A 281 0.70 -23.84 0.31
N GLY A 282 0.37 -24.75 -0.62
CA GLY A 282 -0.97 -25.30 -0.79
C GLY A 282 -1.73 -24.69 -1.96
N PRO A 283 -2.95 -25.18 -2.26
CA PRO A 283 -3.66 -24.90 -3.50
C PRO A 283 -3.93 -23.40 -3.71
N TYR A 284 -3.81 -22.93 -4.95
CA TYR A 284 -4.32 -21.60 -5.35
C TYR A 284 -5.85 -21.66 -5.46
N ARG A 285 -6.57 -21.00 -4.55
CA ARG A 285 -8.02 -21.19 -4.35
C ARG A 285 -8.94 -20.27 -5.16
N TRP A 286 -8.39 -19.54 -6.13
CA TRP A 286 -9.09 -18.45 -6.83
C TRP A 286 -9.30 -18.68 -8.32
N ASP A 287 -9.10 -19.91 -8.81
CA ASP A 287 -9.28 -20.30 -10.23
C ASP A 287 -8.23 -19.69 -11.19
N ARG A 288 -8.28 -18.38 -11.43
CA ARG A 288 -7.38 -17.63 -12.33
C ARG A 288 -6.69 -16.47 -11.61
N TYR A 289 -5.47 -16.13 -12.01
CA TYR A 289 -4.71 -15.00 -11.49
C TYR A 289 -4.32 -14.04 -12.62
N ASP A 290 -5.04 -12.92 -12.74
CA ASP A 290 -4.70 -11.89 -13.72
C ASP A 290 -4.11 -10.64 -13.09
N LEU A 291 -3.41 -9.88 -13.92
CA LEU A 291 -2.94 -8.55 -13.63
C LEU A 291 -3.79 -7.53 -14.38
N LEU A 292 -4.16 -6.42 -13.75
CA LEU A 292 -4.68 -5.23 -14.41
C LEU A 292 -3.63 -4.12 -14.32
N ILE A 293 -3.05 -3.75 -15.45
CA ILE A 293 -2.13 -2.61 -15.50
C ILE A 293 -2.96 -1.33 -15.47
N LEU A 294 -2.83 -0.58 -14.39
CA LEU A 294 -3.53 0.69 -14.23
C LEU A 294 -2.84 1.81 -15.00
N PRO A 295 -3.52 2.94 -15.23
CA PRO A 295 -2.90 4.10 -15.85
C PRO A 295 -1.72 4.66 -15.05
N PRO A 296 -0.77 5.40 -15.68
CA PRO A 296 0.42 5.97 -15.02
C PRO A 296 0.15 6.90 -13.84
N SER A 297 -1.08 7.38 -13.70
CA SER A 297 -1.54 8.15 -12.55
C SER A 297 -1.68 7.31 -11.27
N PHE A 298 -1.68 5.98 -11.32
CA PHE A 298 -1.89 5.13 -10.14
C PHE A 298 -0.85 5.42 -9.03
N PRO A 299 -1.29 5.81 -7.82
CA PRO A 299 -0.37 6.32 -6.81
C PRO A 299 0.37 5.23 -6.00
N PHE A 300 -0.08 3.98 -6.07
CA PHE A 300 0.42 2.85 -5.27
C PHE A 300 1.30 1.88 -6.07
N GLY A 301 1.80 0.83 -5.42
CA GLY A 301 2.55 -0.27 -6.06
C GLY A 301 1.59 -1.24 -6.75
N GLY A 302 0.82 -1.96 -5.96
CA GLY A 302 -0.27 -2.81 -6.43
C GLY A 302 -1.39 -2.93 -5.40
N MET A 303 -2.37 -3.77 -5.70
CA MET A 303 -3.45 -4.17 -4.79
C MET A 303 -3.88 -5.59 -5.12
N GLU A 304 -4.00 -6.43 -4.10
CA GLU A 304 -4.14 -7.88 -4.14
C GLU A 304 -5.57 -8.37 -4.44
N ASN A 305 -6.34 -7.57 -5.16
CA ASN A 305 -7.71 -7.85 -5.57
C ASN A 305 -7.82 -9.29 -6.14
N PRO A 306 -8.58 -10.20 -5.50
CA PRO A 306 -8.57 -11.61 -5.86
C PRO A 306 -8.92 -11.81 -7.33
N ARG A 307 -8.09 -12.63 -8.01
CA ARG A 307 -8.17 -12.94 -9.45
C ARG A 307 -7.75 -11.82 -10.40
N LEU A 308 -7.56 -10.60 -9.92
CA LEU A 308 -7.28 -9.44 -10.76
C LEU A 308 -6.44 -8.39 -9.98
N SER A 309 -5.17 -8.69 -9.72
CA SER A 309 -4.28 -7.78 -9.00
C SER A 309 -4.09 -6.49 -9.80
N PHE A 310 -4.27 -5.34 -9.16
CA PHE A 310 -4.06 -4.04 -9.81
C PHE A 310 -2.58 -3.68 -9.70
N ILE A 311 -1.93 -3.36 -10.82
CA ILE A 311 -0.49 -3.18 -10.90
C ILE A 311 -0.16 -1.81 -11.49
N THR A 312 0.80 -1.11 -10.89
CA THR A 312 1.37 0.12 -11.44
C THR A 312 2.13 -0.13 -12.74
N PRO A 313 2.02 0.74 -13.76
CA PRO A 313 2.80 0.56 -14.99
C PRO A 313 4.29 0.87 -14.77
N THR A 314 4.69 1.47 -13.63
CA THR A 314 6.10 1.80 -13.35
C THR A 314 6.99 0.58 -13.17
N VAL A 315 6.41 -0.62 -12.98
CA VAL A 315 7.16 -1.88 -12.88
C VAL A 315 7.38 -2.58 -14.23
N ILE A 316 6.87 -2.02 -15.33
CA ILE A 316 7.20 -2.48 -16.69
C ILE A 316 8.54 -1.85 -17.07
N ALA A 317 9.63 -2.49 -16.65
CA ALA A 317 10.99 -1.99 -16.85
C ALA A 317 11.58 -2.42 -18.21
N GLY A 318 11.09 -3.52 -18.78
CA GLY A 318 11.55 -4.16 -20.02
C GLY A 318 12.55 -5.31 -19.78
N ASP A 319 12.89 -5.61 -18.53
CA ASP A 319 13.96 -6.54 -18.15
C ASP A 319 13.57 -7.49 -17.00
N LYS A 320 12.31 -7.48 -16.56
CA LYS A 320 11.79 -8.29 -15.45
C LYS A 320 12.41 -7.98 -14.09
N SER A 321 13.11 -6.87 -13.96
CA SER A 321 13.86 -6.57 -12.73
C SER A 321 12.96 -6.23 -11.53
N LEU A 322 11.76 -5.70 -11.79
CA LEU A 322 10.80 -5.23 -10.79
C LEU A 322 9.62 -6.20 -10.54
N VAL A 323 9.73 -7.44 -11.02
CA VAL A 323 8.66 -8.47 -10.91
C VAL A 323 8.44 -9.01 -9.49
N SER A 324 9.27 -8.64 -8.52
CA SER A 324 9.03 -8.98 -7.11
C SER A 324 7.72 -8.37 -6.60
N LEU A 325 7.27 -7.25 -7.16
CA LEU A 325 5.93 -6.74 -6.90
C LEU A 325 4.86 -7.77 -7.31
N ILE A 326 4.99 -8.42 -8.46
CA ILE A 326 4.03 -9.43 -8.90
C ILE A 326 4.06 -10.66 -7.97
N ALA A 327 5.25 -11.07 -7.53
CA ALA A 327 5.37 -12.13 -6.54
C ALA A 327 4.67 -11.76 -5.20
N HIS A 328 4.74 -10.49 -4.79
CA HIS A 328 4.04 -9.97 -3.60
C HIS A 328 2.52 -10.03 -3.75
N GLU A 329 2.01 -9.48 -4.85
CA GLU A 329 0.57 -9.50 -5.14
C GLU A 329 0.04 -10.93 -5.30
N LEU A 330 0.84 -11.84 -5.85
CA LEU A 330 0.51 -13.26 -5.92
C LEU A 330 0.51 -13.91 -4.53
N ALA A 331 1.52 -13.65 -3.70
CA ALA A 331 1.64 -14.19 -2.35
C ALA A 331 0.42 -13.84 -1.49
N HIS A 332 -0.21 -12.68 -1.73
CA HIS A 332 -1.43 -12.30 -1.06
C HIS A 332 -2.60 -13.28 -1.25
N SER A 333 -2.57 -14.07 -2.33
CA SER A 333 -3.54 -15.13 -2.58
C SER A 333 -3.60 -16.18 -1.46
N TRP A 334 -2.54 -16.33 -0.68
CA TRP A 334 -2.52 -17.09 0.57
C TRP A 334 -2.67 -16.18 1.80
N SER A 335 -1.89 -15.10 1.86
CA SER A 335 -1.82 -14.16 3.00
C SER A 335 -2.44 -12.80 2.70
N GLY A 336 -3.60 -12.50 3.27
CA GLY A 336 -4.39 -11.29 2.97
C GLY A 336 -5.69 -11.61 2.26
N ASN A 337 -5.72 -12.62 1.39
CA ASN A 337 -6.95 -13.05 0.71
C ASN A 337 -7.55 -14.31 1.34
N THR A 338 -6.78 -15.40 1.38
CA THR A 338 -7.25 -16.69 1.90
C THR A 338 -7.30 -16.66 3.43
N VAL A 339 -6.23 -16.21 4.07
CA VAL A 339 -6.23 -15.86 5.50
C VAL A 339 -6.07 -14.36 5.60
N THR A 340 -6.97 -13.65 6.26
CA THR A 340 -6.90 -12.18 6.33
C THR A 340 -6.80 -11.71 7.77
N ASN A 341 -6.25 -10.54 8.01
CA ASN A 341 -6.35 -9.83 9.28
C ASN A 341 -7.82 -9.61 9.67
N ALA A 342 -8.15 -9.73 10.95
CA ALA A 342 -9.48 -9.41 11.46
C ALA A 342 -9.68 -7.88 11.60
N THR A 343 -8.64 -7.15 12.01
CA THR A 343 -8.70 -5.69 12.16
C THR A 343 -7.45 -5.05 11.60
N TRP A 344 -7.44 -3.74 11.36
CA TRP A 344 -6.25 -3.04 10.83
C TRP A 344 -5.07 -3.00 11.82
N ARG A 345 -5.28 -3.31 13.11
CA ARG A 345 -4.20 -3.63 14.06
C ARG A 345 -3.43 -4.89 13.66
N ASP A 346 -4.13 -5.85 13.07
CA ASP A 346 -3.59 -7.17 12.73
C ASP A 346 -3.02 -7.21 11.29
N LEU A 347 -2.89 -6.06 10.61
CA LEU A 347 -2.46 -5.94 9.22
C LEU A 347 -1.13 -6.65 8.94
N TRP A 348 -0.23 -6.69 9.92
CA TRP A 348 1.06 -7.40 9.79
C TRP A 348 0.90 -8.91 9.50
N LEU A 349 -0.24 -9.52 9.86
CA LEU A 349 -0.54 -10.91 9.49
C LEU A 349 -0.77 -11.09 7.99
N ASN A 350 -1.20 -10.04 7.29
CA ASN A 350 -1.21 -10.03 5.84
C ASN A 350 0.22 -9.74 5.35
N GLU A 351 0.72 -8.54 5.65
CA GLU A 351 1.91 -8.01 4.98
C GLU A 351 3.21 -8.71 5.35
N GLY A 352 3.37 -9.13 6.60
CA GLY A 352 4.56 -9.81 7.07
C GLY A 352 4.70 -11.20 6.46
N PHE A 353 3.58 -11.93 6.40
CA PHE A 353 3.51 -13.23 5.75
C PHE A 353 3.65 -13.10 4.24
N THR A 354 2.98 -12.12 3.62
CA THR A 354 3.11 -11.87 2.18
C THR A 354 4.55 -11.54 1.82
N THR A 355 5.18 -10.59 2.51
CA THR A 355 6.58 -10.19 2.26
C THR A 355 7.54 -11.36 2.45
N TYR A 356 7.33 -12.20 3.47
CA TYR A 356 8.08 -13.46 3.62
C TYR A 356 7.89 -14.39 2.42
N LEU A 357 6.64 -14.62 1.99
CA LEU A 357 6.32 -15.44 0.83
C LEU A 357 6.92 -14.85 -0.45
N THR A 358 6.90 -13.53 -0.65
CA THR A 358 7.52 -12.82 -1.78
C THR A 358 8.97 -13.23 -1.91
N TYR A 359 9.76 -13.10 -0.84
CA TYR A 359 11.16 -13.52 -0.86
C TYR A 359 11.30 -15.00 -1.19
N ARG A 360 10.43 -15.86 -0.66
CA ARG A 360 10.45 -17.30 -0.97
C ARG A 360 10.12 -17.61 -2.43
N ILE A 361 9.16 -16.91 -3.03
CA ILE A 361 8.82 -17.04 -4.45
C ILE A 361 9.99 -16.59 -5.31
N MET A 362 10.57 -15.43 -5.00
CA MET A 362 11.73 -14.90 -5.71
C MET A 362 12.92 -15.83 -5.60
N GLN A 363 13.13 -16.47 -4.44
CA GLN A 363 14.15 -17.50 -4.26
C GLN A 363 13.89 -18.74 -5.12
N MET A 364 12.66 -19.23 -5.18
CA MET A 364 12.30 -20.44 -5.93
C MET A 364 12.42 -20.27 -7.44
N VAL A 365 12.18 -19.04 -7.95
CA VAL A 365 12.21 -18.74 -9.39
C VAL A 365 13.56 -18.19 -9.84
N TYR A 366 14.18 -17.30 -9.06
CA TYR A 366 15.39 -16.56 -9.44
C TYR A 366 16.63 -16.91 -8.61
N GLY A 367 16.51 -17.75 -7.58
CA GLY A 367 17.63 -18.28 -6.81
C GLY A 367 18.02 -17.47 -5.57
N ASP A 368 19.00 -17.99 -4.84
CA ASP A 368 19.42 -17.50 -3.52
C ASP A 368 20.01 -16.09 -3.55
N ASP A 369 20.72 -15.72 -4.61
CA ASP A 369 21.32 -14.39 -4.71
C ASP A 369 20.23 -13.30 -4.80
N ARG A 370 19.16 -13.56 -5.56
CA ARG A 370 18.00 -12.66 -5.63
C ARG A 370 17.34 -12.50 -4.26
N TYR A 371 17.07 -13.62 -3.59
CA TYR A 371 16.52 -13.64 -2.22
C TYR A 371 17.37 -12.83 -1.23
N ASN A 372 18.68 -13.02 -1.26
CA ASN A 372 19.59 -12.36 -0.33
C ASN A 372 19.70 -10.86 -0.60
N MET A 373 19.75 -10.44 -1.86
CA MET A 373 19.77 -9.01 -2.22
C MET A 373 18.49 -8.30 -1.80
N GLU A 374 17.33 -8.86 -2.13
CA GLU A 374 16.03 -8.29 -1.74
C GLU A 374 15.89 -8.20 -0.22
N ALA A 375 16.23 -9.26 0.51
CA ALA A 375 16.14 -9.24 1.97
C ALA A 375 17.10 -8.24 2.64
N VAL A 376 18.26 -7.94 2.03
CA VAL A 376 19.15 -6.89 2.54
C VAL A 376 18.53 -5.51 2.28
N LEU A 377 18.02 -5.24 1.08
CA LEU A 377 17.36 -3.97 0.75
C LEU A 377 16.13 -3.72 1.63
N GLY A 378 15.25 -4.72 1.80
CA GLY A 378 14.09 -4.61 2.68
C GLY A 378 14.46 -4.35 4.14
N ARG A 379 15.58 -4.90 4.62
CA ARG A 379 16.11 -4.55 5.95
C ARG A 379 16.60 -3.09 6.03
N GLN A 380 17.21 -2.56 4.98
CA GLN A 380 17.63 -1.15 4.94
C GLN A 380 16.41 -0.23 5.01
N ASP A 381 15.37 -0.54 4.24
CA ASP A 381 14.09 0.19 4.27
C ASP A 381 13.43 0.12 5.65
N LEU A 382 13.42 -1.06 6.28
CA LEU A 382 12.94 -1.22 7.65
C LEU A 382 13.72 -0.35 8.64
N GLN A 383 15.05 -0.35 8.57
CA GLN A 383 15.87 0.44 9.48
C GLN A 383 15.60 1.95 9.31
N ALA A 384 15.44 2.41 8.07
CA ALA A 384 15.10 3.81 7.80
C ALA A 384 13.75 4.20 8.44
N ASP A 385 12.74 3.32 8.39
CA ASP A 385 11.45 3.55 9.06
C ASP A 385 11.57 3.52 10.59
N ILE A 386 12.37 2.61 11.16
CA ILE A 386 12.63 2.59 12.61
C ILE A 386 13.29 3.89 13.08
N ASP A 387 14.19 4.46 12.28
CA ASP A 387 14.86 5.71 12.62
C ASP A 387 13.94 6.93 12.46
N ALA A 388 12.96 6.87 11.55
CA ALA A 388 12.08 7.98 11.22
C ALA A 388 10.76 8.01 12.01
N LEU A 389 10.25 6.86 12.45
CA LEU A 389 8.93 6.72 13.08
C LEU A 389 8.99 6.80 14.62
N PRO A 390 7.95 7.32 15.28
CA PRO A 390 7.81 7.24 16.73
C PRO A 390 7.67 5.77 17.17
N GLU A 391 8.12 5.44 18.39
CA GLU A 391 8.12 4.07 18.92
C GLU A 391 6.75 3.36 18.80
N ASP A 392 5.65 4.07 19.09
CA ASP A 392 4.28 3.51 19.03
C ASP A 392 3.88 3.01 17.63
N ASP A 393 4.50 3.55 16.57
CA ASP A 393 4.25 3.16 15.18
C ASP A 393 5.23 2.10 14.67
N GLN A 394 6.18 1.66 15.49
CA GLN A 394 7.14 0.59 15.19
C GLN A 394 6.65 -0.80 15.62
N ILE A 395 5.43 -0.90 16.17
CA ILE A 395 4.85 -2.11 16.74
C ILE A 395 4.03 -2.85 15.67
N LEU A 396 4.17 -4.19 15.57
CA LEU A 396 3.41 -4.98 14.58
C LEU A 396 1.91 -4.96 14.88
N ALA A 397 1.53 -5.25 16.13
CA ALA A 397 0.15 -5.18 16.61
C ALA A 397 -0.22 -3.75 17.07
N ILE A 398 -0.17 -2.81 16.12
CA ILE A 398 -0.30 -1.36 16.31
C ILE A 398 -1.66 -0.92 16.89
N ASP A 399 -1.67 0.14 17.71
CA ASP A 399 -2.90 0.81 18.16
C ASP A 399 -3.34 1.90 17.19
N LEU A 400 -4.48 1.67 16.54
CA LEU A 400 -5.08 2.58 15.57
C LEU A 400 -6.40 3.22 16.04
N ARG A 401 -6.73 3.14 17.33
CA ARG A 401 -7.96 3.74 17.84
C ARG A 401 -7.98 5.25 17.61
N GLY A 402 -9.02 5.72 16.92
CA GLY A 402 -9.19 7.14 16.60
C GLY A 402 -8.20 7.67 15.54
N ARG A 403 -7.48 6.78 14.85
CA ARG A 403 -6.53 7.11 13.79
C ARG A 403 -7.04 6.55 12.46
N ASP A 404 -6.85 7.33 11.40
CA ASP A 404 -7.09 6.89 10.03
C ASP A 404 -6.08 5.78 9.67
N PRO A 405 -6.53 4.58 9.25
CA PRO A 405 -5.63 3.49 8.89
C PRO A 405 -4.72 3.84 7.71
N ASP A 406 -5.09 4.80 6.85
CA ASP A 406 -4.24 5.23 5.73
C ASP A 406 -3.05 6.09 6.18
N ALA A 407 -3.12 6.67 7.38
CA ALA A 407 -2.09 7.58 7.89
C ALA A 407 -0.88 6.88 8.51
N VAL A 408 -0.91 5.55 8.64
CA VAL A 408 0.05 4.77 9.44
C VAL A 408 0.81 3.71 8.63
N PHE A 409 0.65 3.70 7.30
CA PHE A 409 1.38 2.76 6.44
C PHE A 409 2.88 3.06 6.44
N SER A 410 3.67 2.02 6.66
CA SER A 410 5.14 1.98 6.69
C SER A 410 5.61 0.57 6.33
N ASN A 411 6.92 0.32 6.28
CA ASN A 411 7.48 -1.02 6.13
C ASN A 411 7.43 -1.85 7.42
N ILE A 412 6.89 -1.33 8.52
CA ILE A 412 6.78 -2.06 9.79
C ILE A 412 5.95 -3.35 9.63
N PRO A 413 4.68 -3.34 9.19
CA PRO A 413 3.91 -4.57 9.02
C PRO A 413 4.51 -5.52 7.97
N TYR A 414 5.26 -5.01 7.00
CA TYR A 414 5.86 -5.76 5.90
C TYR A 414 7.19 -6.42 6.33
N GLU A 415 8.23 -5.60 6.50
CA GLU A 415 9.61 -6.04 6.68
C GLU A 415 9.90 -6.51 8.11
N LYS A 416 9.35 -5.85 9.14
CA LYS A 416 9.49 -6.34 10.53
C LYS A 416 8.71 -7.65 10.69
N GLY A 417 7.55 -7.76 10.06
CA GLY A 417 6.77 -9.01 10.01
C GLY A 417 7.53 -10.14 9.31
N ALA A 418 8.08 -9.91 8.12
CA ALA A 418 8.87 -10.90 7.40
C ALA A 418 10.16 -11.29 8.13
N LEU A 419 10.83 -10.33 8.79
CA LEU A 419 12.03 -10.58 9.58
C LEU A 419 11.74 -11.43 10.82
N PHE A 420 10.58 -11.21 11.46
CA PHE A 420 10.08 -12.07 12.53
C PHE A 420 9.87 -13.51 12.05
N LEU A 421 9.19 -13.71 10.92
CA LEU A 421 8.97 -15.05 10.34
C LEU A 421 10.29 -15.72 9.93
N ARG A 422 11.26 -14.93 9.43
CA ARG A 422 12.62 -15.42 9.15
C ARG A 422 13.33 -15.90 10.41
N GLU A 423 13.15 -15.22 11.56
CA GLU A 423 13.72 -15.71 12.82
C GLU A 423 13.10 -17.05 13.21
N LEU A 424 11.77 -17.21 13.08
CA LEU A 424 11.11 -18.49 13.31
C LEU A 424 11.67 -19.58 12.39
N GLU A 425 11.76 -19.32 11.08
CA GLU A 425 12.33 -20.24 10.09
C GLU A 425 13.74 -20.68 10.47
N GLN A 426 14.63 -19.73 10.82
CA GLN A 426 16.02 -20.04 11.16
C GLN A 426 16.13 -20.90 12.43
N LYS A 427 15.21 -20.74 13.38
CA LYS A 427 15.20 -21.52 14.62
C LYS A 427 14.67 -22.94 14.41
N VAL A 428 13.59 -23.11 13.67
CA VAL A 428 12.95 -24.43 13.50
C VAL A 428 13.45 -25.20 12.27
N GLY A 429 14.09 -24.51 11.34
CA GLY A 429 14.53 -25.03 10.05
C GLY A 429 13.45 -24.90 8.98
N ARG A 430 13.87 -24.61 7.73
CA ARG A 430 12.99 -24.32 6.59
C ARG A 430 11.92 -25.37 6.34
N GLU A 431 12.31 -26.65 6.32
CA GLU A 431 11.36 -27.74 6.03
C GLU A 431 10.20 -27.77 7.05
N ASN A 432 10.50 -27.51 8.32
CA ASN A 432 9.48 -27.49 9.38
C ASN A 432 8.63 -26.22 9.30
N PHE A 433 9.23 -25.08 8.96
CA PHE A 433 8.52 -23.83 8.81
C PHE A 433 7.60 -23.81 7.58
N ASP A 434 8.02 -24.38 6.45
CA ASP A 434 7.18 -24.52 5.26
C ASP A 434 5.97 -25.42 5.55
N LYS A 435 6.16 -26.53 6.29
CA LYS A 435 5.05 -27.38 6.75
C LYS A 435 4.09 -26.61 7.67
N PHE A 436 4.61 -25.80 8.57
CA PHE A 436 3.79 -24.94 9.42
C PHE A 436 2.98 -23.94 8.58
N LEU A 437 3.59 -23.26 7.59
CA LEU A 437 2.89 -22.31 6.73
C LEU A 437 1.80 -22.98 5.88
N LEU A 438 2.07 -24.16 5.32
CA LEU A 438 1.07 -24.95 4.61
C LEU A 438 -0.14 -25.23 5.51
N HIS A 439 0.09 -25.76 6.71
CA HIS A 439 -0.99 -26.05 7.66
C HIS A 439 -1.69 -24.79 8.18
N TYR A 440 -0.97 -23.67 8.34
CA TYR A 440 -1.54 -22.38 8.72
C TYR A 440 -2.55 -21.90 7.67
N PHE A 441 -2.16 -21.90 6.39
CA PHE A 441 -3.06 -21.48 5.30
C PHE A 441 -4.23 -22.44 5.08
N GLU A 442 -4.05 -23.74 5.35
CA GLU A 442 -5.14 -24.72 5.34
C GLU A 442 -6.10 -24.53 6.52
N HIS A 443 -5.57 -24.33 7.73
CA HIS A 443 -6.34 -24.22 8.97
C HIS A 443 -7.22 -22.97 8.98
N PHE A 444 -6.67 -21.83 8.54
CA PHE A 444 -7.38 -20.54 8.53
C PHE A 444 -7.99 -20.18 7.18
N ALA A 445 -8.09 -21.13 6.24
CA ALA A 445 -8.61 -20.87 4.90
C ALA A 445 -9.99 -20.19 4.94
N PHE A 446 -10.09 -19.04 4.28
CA PHE A 446 -11.25 -18.14 4.24
C PHE A 446 -11.72 -17.63 5.60
N GLN A 447 -10.80 -17.47 6.56
CA GLN A 447 -11.05 -16.86 7.86
C GLN A 447 -10.34 -15.51 8.00
N SER A 448 -10.88 -14.66 8.87
CA SER A 448 -10.22 -13.42 9.28
C SER A 448 -9.75 -13.59 10.72
N ILE A 449 -8.45 -13.43 10.98
CA ILE A 449 -7.82 -13.79 12.24
C ILE A 449 -7.17 -12.59 12.94
N THR A 450 -7.19 -12.60 14.26
CA THR A 450 -6.48 -11.62 15.09
C THR A 450 -5.05 -12.07 15.35
N THR A 451 -4.19 -11.12 15.73
CA THR A 451 -2.86 -11.40 16.29
C THR A 451 -2.93 -12.42 17.43
N ASP A 452 -3.95 -12.29 18.28
CA ASP A 452 -4.18 -13.15 19.43
C ASP A 452 -4.52 -14.61 19.03
N GLN A 453 -5.31 -14.80 17.97
CA GLN A 453 -5.59 -16.13 17.41
C GLN A 453 -4.34 -16.73 16.76
N PHE A 454 -3.54 -15.93 16.05
CA PHE A 454 -2.25 -16.38 15.52
C PHE A 454 -1.30 -16.82 16.63
N MET A 455 -1.22 -16.06 17.73
CA MET A 455 -0.41 -16.42 18.91
C MET A 455 -0.88 -17.72 19.56
N ALA A 456 -2.20 -17.93 19.68
CA ALA A 456 -2.75 -19.19 20.17
C ALA A 456 -2.37 -20.37 19.24
N TYR A 457 -2.45 -20.18 17.92
CA TYR A 457 -2.04 -21.20 16.96
C TYR A 457 -0.54 -21.51 17.05
N LEU A 458 0.33 -20.50 17.19
CA LEU A 458 1.76 -20.71 17.43
C LEU A 458 2.02 -21.51 18.72
N ASN A 459 1.30 -21.22 19.79
CA ASN A 459 1.39 -21.95 21.06
C ASN A 459 1.06 -23.44 20.88
N GLU A 460 -0.01 -23.75 20.16
CA GLU A 460 -0.46 -25.14 19.91
C GLU A 460 0.40 -25.90 18.88
N THR A 461 1.22 -25.18 18.11
CA THR A 461 2.05 -25.75 17.03
C THR A 461 3.54 -25.53 17.31
N LEU A 462 4.17 -24.53 16.68
CA LEU A 462 5.61 -24.32 16.70
C LEU A 462 6.20 -24.21 18.12
N LEU A 463 5.54 -23.52 19.05
CA LEU A 463 6.03 -23.37 20.42
C LEU A 463 5.91 -24.66 21.23
N THR A 464 4.92 -25.51 20.94
CA THR A 464 4.82 -26.84 21.55
C THR A 464 5.85 -27.80 20.93
N ASP A 465 5.96 -27.82 19.61
CA ASP A 465 6.82 -28.76 18.87
C ASP A 465 8.32 -28.43 18.98
N TYR A 466 8.67 -27.15 19.19
CA TYR A 466 10.05 -26.64 19.24
C TYR A 466 10.30 -25.77 20.48
N ALA A 467 9.77 -26.17 21.63
CA ALA A 467 9.91 -25.46 22.90
C ALA A 467 11.37 -25.22 23.36
N ASP A 468 12.32 -26.02 22.86
CA ASP A 468 13.76 -25.86 23.10
C ASP A 468 14.43 -24.79 22.22
N LYS A 469 13.77 -24.37 21.13
CA LYS A 469 14.32 -23.42 20.13
C LYS A 469 13.60 -22.09 20.08
N LEU A 470 12.33 -22.06 20.47
CA LEU A 470 11.47 -20.89 20.43
C LEU A 470 11.14 -20.41 21.84
N SER A 471 10.90 -19.10 21.98
CA SER A 471 10.55 -18.45 23.25
C SER A 471 9.31 -17.59 23.04
N ALA A 472 8.28 -17.82 23.87
CA ALA A 472 7.06 -17.02 23.85
C ALA A 472 7.35 -15.54 24.14
N ASP A 473 8.25 -15.25 25.08
CA ASP A 473 8.67 -13.88 25.40
C ASP A 473 9.34 -13.21 24.19
N ARG A 474 10.17 -13.95 23.44
CA ARG A 474 10.80 -13.44 22.22
C ARG A 474 9.77 -13.12 21.14
N ILE A 475 8.77 -13.97 20.95
CA ILE A 475 7.67 -13.74 20.00
C ILE A 475 6.83 -12.53 20.44
N HIS A 476 6.53 -12.42 21.74
CA HIS A 476 5.83 -11.26 22.28
C HIS A 476 6.60 -9.96 22.04
N GLN A 477 7.92 -9.96 22.25
CA GLN A 477 8.79 -8.84 21.95
C GLN A 477 8.73 -8.44 20.47
N TRP A 478 8.73 -9.39 19.54
CA TRP A 478 8.59 -9.08 18.11
C TRP A 478 7.27 -8.37 17.78
N ILE A 479 6.17 -8.81 18.38
CA ILE A 479 4.82 -8.38 17.99
C ILE A 479 4.40 -7.09 18.68
N PHE A 480 4.75 -6.92 19.96
CA PHE A 480 4.18 -5.88 20.83
C PHE A 480 5.18 -4.81 21.28
N GLU A 481 6.48 -4.98 21.05
CA GLU A 481 7.49 -3.97 21.40
C GLU A 481 7.97 -3.17 20.17
N PRO A 482 8.34 -1.90 20.35
CA PRO A 482 8.93 -1.08 19.30
C PRO A 482 10.34 -1.56 18.92
N GLY A 483 10.86 -1.06 17.79
CA GLY A 483 12.21 -1.38 17.33
C GLY A 483 12.35 -2.78 16.71
N ILE A 484 13.58 -3.10 16.29
CA ILE A 484 13.97 -4.46 15.91
C ILE A 484 14.59 -5.14 17.14
N PRO A 485 14.08 -6.29 17.58
CA PRO A 485 14.60 -6.98 18.75
C PRO A 485 16.10 -7.29 18.64
N LYS A 486 16.87 -7.00 19.69
CA LYS A 486 18.33 -7.25 19.70
C LYS A 486 18.63 -8.72 19.35
N GLY A 487 19.62 -8.93 18.47
CA GLY A 487 19.99 -10.27 17.99
C GLY A 487 19.05 -10.86 16.95
N ALA A 488 18.12 -10.07 16.41
CA ALA A 488 17.33 -10.45 15.24
C ALA A 488 18.22 -10.88 14.06
N PRO A 489 17.72 -11.78 13.18
CA PRO A 489 18.44 -12.19 11.98
C PRO A 489 18.94 -10.99 11.19
N VAL A 490 20.13 -11.08 10.58
CA VAL A 490 20.67 -10.08 9.66
C VAL A 490 20.82 -10.73 8.28
N PRO A 491 20.03 -10.34 7.28
CA PRO A 491 20.27 -10.74 5.90
C PRO A 491 21.64 -10.29 5.41
N HIS A 492 22.28 -11.09 4.55
CA HIS A 492 23.58 -10.80 3.97
C HIS A 492 23.58 -11.18 2.49
N SER A 493 24.29 -10.43 1.65
CA SER A 493 24.47 -10.70 0.23
C SER A 493 25.93 -10.50 -0.17
N ASN A 494 26.55 -11.53 -0.77
CA ASN A 494 27.91 -11.41 -1.30
C ASN A 494 27.99 -10.46 -2.50
N ALA A 495 26.91 -10.35 -3.28
CA ALA A 495 26.83 -9.40 -4.40
C ALA A 495 27.01 -7.95 -3.92
N PHE A 496 26.48 -7.63 -2.75
CA PHE A 496 26.60 -6.29 -2.17
C PHE A 496 27.96 -6.00 -1.57
N LYS A 497 28.72 -7.02 -1.17
CA LYS A 497 30.14 -6.85 -0.84
C LYS A 497 30.96 -6.38 -2.06
N ILE A 498 30.70 -6.96 -3.24
CA ILE A 498 31.37 -6.56 -4.48
C ILE A 498 31.03 -5.10 -4.81
N VAL A 499 29.75 -4.72 -4.66
CA VAL A 499 29.29 -3.34 -4.85
C VAL A 499 29.95 -2.37 -3.87
N ASP A 500 30.06 -2.73 -2.58
CA ASP A 500 30.71 -1.91 -1.55
C ASP A 500 32.21 -1.72 -1.80
N ASP A 501 32.91 -2.79 -2.19
CA ASP A 501 34.33 -2.74 -2.51
C ASP A 501 34.56 -1.80 -3.72
N ALA A 502 33.74 -1.92 -4.77
CA ALA A 502 33.81 -1.03 -5.93
C ALA A 502 33.47 0.44 -5.58
N ARG A 503 32.40 0.66 -4.80
CA ARG A 503 32.00 2.00 -4.33
C ARG A 503 33.11 2.65 -3.50
N SER A 504 33.74 1.89 -2.61
CA SER A 504 34.82 2.38 -1.76
C SER A 504 36.07 2.73 -2.56
N GLN A 505 36.50 1.88 -3.48
CA GLN A 505 37.64 2.16 -4.37
C GLN A 505 37.43 3.43 -5.19
N TRP A 506 36.24 3.60 -5.77
CA TRP A 506 35.90 4.81 -6.52
C TRP A 506 35.84 6.06 -5.63
N LEU A 507 35.17 5.99 -4.47
CA LEU A 507 35.08 7.11 -3.52
C LEU A 507 36.46 7.54 -2.99
N ASN A 508 37.39 6.60 -2.86
CA ASN A 508 38.77 6.85 -2.45
C ASN A 508 39.66 7.38 -3.60
N GLY A 509 39.14 7.44 -4.83
CA GLY A 509 39.90 7.82 -6.02
C GLY A 509 40.94 6.77 -6.45
N GLU A 510 40.79 5.52 -6.02
CA GLU A 510 41.66 4.40 -6.41
C GLU A 510 41.35 3.95 -7.85
N ILE A 511 40.10 4.09 -8.29
CA ILE A 511 39.63 3.80 -9.64
C ILE A 511 38.72 4.92 -10.16
N GLU A 512 38.65 5.06 -11.47
CA GLU A 512 37.64 5.88 -12.15
C GLU A 512 36.31 5.13 -12.23
N ALA A 513 35.18 5.83 -12.33
CA ALA A 513 33.84 5.22 -12.38
C ALA A 513 33.73 4.19 -13.53
N LYS A 514 34.26 4.53 -14.71
CA LYS A 514 34.27 3.64 -15.89
C LYS A 514 35.05 2.33 -15.70
N ALA A 515 35.85 2.22 -14.64
CA ALA A 515 36.62 1.03 -14.30
C ALA A 515 35.89 0.11 -13.30
N ILE A 516 34.72 0.52 -12.79
CA ILE A 516 33.84 -0.37 -12.02
C ILE A 516 33.23 -1.38 -12.98
N ASP A 517 33.42 -2.66 -12.69
CA ASP A 517 32.81 -3.76 -13.43
C ASP A 517 31.33 -3.92 -13.03
N ALA A 518 30.46 -3.21 -13.75
CA ALA A 518 29.02 -3.16 -13.50
C ALA A 518 28.18 -3.74 -14.65
N ASP A 519 28.82 -4.35 -15.66
CA ASP A 519 28.13 -4.85 -16.87
C ASP A 519 27.06 -5.91 -16.52
N ASP A 520 27.34 -6.75 -15.52
CA ASP A 520 26.43 -7.80 -15.04
C ASP A 520 25.58 -7.36 -13.83
N TRP A 521 25.63 -6.09 -13.43
CA TRP A 521 24.86 -5.65 -12.26
C TRP A 521 23.36 -5.64 -12.57
N VAL A 522 22.62 -6.33 -11.71
CA VAL A 522 21.16 -6.25 -11.72
C VAL A 522 20.67 -5.01 -10.97
N VAL A 523 19.39 -4.67 -11.13
CA VAL A 523 18.76 -3.50 -10.47
C VAL A 523 19.06 -3.43 -8.97
N HIS A 524 19.15 -4.56 -8.27
CA HIS A 524 19.36 -4.60 -6.82
C HIS A 524 20.76 -4.11 -6.44
N GLN A 525 21.77 -4.46 -7.23
CA GLN A 525 23.14 -3.97 -7.04
C GLN A 525 23.24 -2.48 -7.34
N TRP A 526 22.55 -2.01 -8.39
CA TRP A 526 22.45 -0.58 -8.69
C TRP A 526 21.77 0.22 -7.59
N LEU A 527 20.63 -0.24 -7.10
CA LEU A 527 19.94 0.41 -5.98
C LEU A 527 20.81 0.42 -4.73
N TYR A 528 21.47 -0.71 -4.43
CA TYR A 528 22.38 -0.78 -3.29
C TYR A 528 23.57 0.18 -3.46
N PHE A 529 24.16 0.26 -4.65
CA PHE A 529 25.24 1.19 -4.96
C PHE A 529 24.82 2.64 -4.74
N LEU A 530 23.69 3.05 -5.32
CA LEU A 530 23.20 4.42 -5.28
C LEU A 530 22.68 4.83 -3.89
N ASN A 531 21.86 3.99 -3.25
CA ASN A 531 21.24 4.32 -1.96
C ASN A 531 22.25 4.38 -0.80
N ASN A 532 23.45 3.83 -0.98
CA ASN A 532 24.52 3.83 0.02
C ASN A 532 25.68 4.77 -0.37
N MET A 533 25.46 5.69 -1.32
CA MET A 533 26.39 6.80 -1.58
C MET A 533 26.39 7.81 -0.43
N PRO A 534 27.49 8.56 -0.23
CA PRO A 534 27.49 9.72 0.66
C PRO A 534 26.44 10.76 0.25
N GLU A 535 25.86 11.46 1.23
CA GLU A 535 24.86 12.53 0.98
C GLU A 535 25.37 13.64 0.04
N SER A 536 26.68 13.89 0.04
CA SER A 536 27.33 14.91 -0.78
C SER A 536 28.39 14.33 -1.70
N LEU A 537 28.26 14.59 -3.00
CA LEU A 537 29.23 14.26 -4.05
C LEU A 537 29.62 15.52 -4.81
N THR A 538 30.85 15.56 -5.34
CA THR A 538 31.30 16.67 -6.19
C THR A 538 30.60 16.64 -7.56
N GLN A 539 30.58 17.78 -8.25
CA GLN A 539 30.01 17.84 -9.61
C GLN A 539 30.82 16.97 -10.58
N GLU A 540 32.13 16.85 -10.37
CA GLU A 540 33.02 15.98 -11.12
C GLU A 540 32.67 14.50 -10.90
N GLN A 541 32.46 14.08 -9.66
CA GLN A 541 32.06 12.71 -9.33
C GLN A 541 30.71 12.33 -9.95
N LEU A 542 29.72 13.23 -9.86
CA LEU A 542 28.40 13.01 -10.45
C LEU A 542 28.48 12.93 -11.97
N ALA A 543 29.27 13.81 -12.61
CA ALA A 543 29.49 13.75 -14.05
C ALA A 543 30.22 12.49 -14.49
N GLU A 544 31.15 11.98 -13.69
CA GLU A 544 31.88 10.76 -13.97
C GLU A 544 30.97 9.52 -13.92
N LEU A 545 30.12 9.41 -12.88
CA LEU A 545 29.13 8.33 -12.76
C LEU A 545 28.11 8.36 -13.91
N ASP A 546 27.56 9.54 -14.21
CA ASP A 546 26.55 9.67 -15.27
C ASP A 546 27.14 9.33 -16.64
N ALA A 547 28.37 9.77 -16.91
CA ALA A 547 29.05 9.44 -18.16
C ALA A 547 29.42 7.96 -18.28
N ALA A 548 29.71 7.29 -17.15
CA ALA A 548 30.08 5.88 -17.15
C ALA A 548 28.86 4.95 -17.32
N PHE A 549 27.72 5.28 -16.72
CA PHE A 549 26.59 4.36 -16.59
C PHE A 549 25.26 4.88 -17.12
N ASP A 550 25.23 6.10 -17.67
CA ASP A 550 24.03 6.72 -18.26
C ASP A 550 22.84 6.78 -17.27
N LEU A 551 23.13 7.08 -16.01
CA LEU A 551 22.16 7.02 -14.91
C LEU A 551 20.99 7.98 -15.11
N THR A 552 21.24 9.15 -15.70
CA THR A 552 20.20 10.13 -16.04
C THR A 552 19.19 9.55 -17.02
N GLU A 553 19.63 8.80 -18.03
CA GLU A 553 18.74 8.24 -19.06
C GLU A 553 18.21 6.85 -18.72
N SER A 554 18.43 6.37 -17.49
CA SER A 554 17.91 5.09 -17.03
C SER A 554 16.39 4.98 -17.23
N LYS A 555 15.99 3.87 -17.84
CA LYS A 555 14.58 3.51 -18.09
C LYS A 555 13.94 2.78 -16.91
N ASN A 556 14.76 2.18 -16.05
CA ASN A 556 14.28 1.54 -14.83
C ASN A 556 13.88 2.63 -13.83
N ASN A 557 12.59 2.71 -13.48
CA ASN A 557 12.07 3.79 -12.65
C ASN A 557 12.67 3.83 -11.23
N GLU A 558 13.07 2.68 -10.65
CA GLU A 558 13.68 2.67 -9.32
C GLU A 558 15.13 3.19 -9.39
N ILE A 559 15.92 2.79 -10.40
CA ILE A 559 17.28 3.34 -10.62
C ILE A 559 17.22 4.84 -10.92
N ALA A 560 16.34 5.23 -11.85
CA ALA A 560 16.14 6.63 -12.21
C ALA A 560 15.73 7.45 -10.98
N HIS A 561 14.85 6.95 -10.13
CA HIS A 561 14.48 7.61 -8.89
C HIS A 561 15.68 7.85 -7.97
N SER A 562 16.44 6.79 -7.63
CA SER A 562 17.60 6.89 -6.73
C SER A 562 18.64 7.88 -7.26
N TRP A 563 18.95 7.83 -8.57
CA TRP A 563 19.88 8.77 -9.19
C TRP A 563 19.34 10.20 -9.22
N LEU A 564 18.10 10.41 -9.65
CA LEU A 564 17.53 11.75 -9.80
C LEU A 564 17.32 12.44 -8.44
N LEU A 565 17.01 11.69 -7.38
CA LEU A 565 16.96 12.22 -6.01
C LEU A 565 18.34 12.75 -5.59
N MET A 566 19.39 11.92 -5.73
CA MET A 566 20.77 12.29 -5.43
C MET A 566 21.24 13.50 -6.26
N ALA A 567 20.87 13.55 -7.55
CA ALA A 567 21.16 14.65 -8.44
C ALA A 567 20.48 15.95 -7.99
N VAL A 568 19.25 15.89 -7.48
CA VAL A 568 18.55 17.06 -6.92
C VAL A 568 19.23 17.55 -5.64
N GLU A 569 19.55 16.64 -4.72
CA GLU A 569 20.19 16.95 -3.44
C GLU A 569 21.56 17.60 -3.63
N ASN A 570 22.31 17.17 -4.67
CA ASN A 570 23.61 17.71 -5.04
C ASN A 570 23.55 18.81 -6.12
N TRP A 571 22.35 19.19 -6.56
CA TRP A 571 22.10 20.18 -7.63
C TRP A 571 22.91 19.92 -8.93
N TYR A 572 22.99 18.66 -9.35
CA TYR A 572 23.63 18.23 -10.58
C TYR A 572 22.82 18.67 -11.81
N LYS A 573 23.24 19.79 -12.41
CA LYS A 573 22.50 20.48 -13.48
C LYS A 573 22.18 19.61 -14.71
N PRO A 574 23.08 18.74 -15.21
CA PRO A 574 22.80 17.92 -16.39
C PRO A 574 21.57 17.02 -16.25
N ALA A 575 21.26 16.55 -15.04
CA ALA A 575 20.08 15.71 -14.79
C ALA A 575 18.77 16.49 -14.58
N LEU A 576 18.80 17.81 -14.33
CA LEU A 576 17.58 18.58 -14.01
C LEU A 576 16.49 18.56 -15.12
N PRO A 577 16.82 18.57 -16.43
CA PRO A 577 15.81 18.36 -17.48
C PRO A 577 15.11 17.01 -17.36
N ARG A 578 15.86 15.95 -17.01
CA ARG A 578 15.31 14.62 -16.77
C ARG A 578 14.47 14.55 -15.51
N VAL A 579 14.88 15.22 -14.42
CA VAL A 579 14.04 15.38 -13.21
C VAL A 579 12.66 15.94 -13.58
N HIS A 580 12.63 16.99 -14.41
CA HIS A 580 11.38 17.59 -14.86
C HIS A 580 10.52 16.60 -15.65
N SER A 581 11.07 15.94 -16.67
CA SER A 581 10.31 14.99 -17.49
C SER A 581 9.84 13.78 -16.69
N TYR A 582 10.66 13.29 -15.75
CA TYR A 582 10.33 12.20 -14.84
C TYR A 582 9.09 12.54 -14.02
N LEU A 583 9.09 13.68 -13.34
CA LEU A 583 7.96 14.15 -12.53
C LEU A 583 6.70 14.32 -13.38
N VAL A 584 6.79 14.82 -14.61
CA VAL A 584 5.63 15.00 -15.49
C VAL A 584 5.05 13.67 -15.99
N SER A 585 5.89 12.63 -16.12
CA SER A 585 5.51 11.36 -16.77
C SER A 585 4.83 10.33 -15.86
N ILE A 586 5.10 10.33 -14.55
CA ILE A 586 4.61 9.30 -13.61
C ILE A 586 3.94 9.91 -12.37
N GLY A 587 2.95 9.22 -11.80
CA GLY A 587 2.20 9.67 -10.63
C GLY A 587 2.44 8.89 -9.32
N ARG A 588 3.31 7.88 -9.31
CA ARG A 588 3.54 7.00 -8.15
C ARG A 588 4.22 7.76 -7.01
N ASN A 589 3.54 7.87 -5.87
CA ASN A 589 4.00 8.71 -4.75
C ASN A 589 5.36 8.28 -4.20
N LYS A 590 5.66 6.98 -4.14
CA LYS A 590 6.97 6.45 -3.74
C LYS A 590 8.13 7.10 -4.52
N LEU A 591 7.92 7.39 -5.80
CA LEU A 591 8.97 7.88 -6.70
C LEU A 591 9.01 9.41 -6.82
N VAL A 592 7.85 10.07 -6.85
CA VAL A 592 7.79 11.53 -7.09
C VAL A 592 7.86 12.35 -5.81
N LYS A 593 7.30 11.86 -4.69
CA LYS A 593 7.21 12.62 -3.43
C LYS A 593 8.58 12.96 -2.84
N PRO A 594 9.55 12.03 -2.76
CA PRO A 594 10.88 12.36 -2.25
C PRO A 594 11.59 13.42 -3.09
N ILE A 595 11.41 13.39 -4.42
CA ILE A 595 12.01 14.37 -5.34
C ILE A 595 11.36 15.75 -5.13
N TYR A 596 10.03 15.86 -5.03
CA TYR A 596 9.37 17.12 -4.70
C TYR A 596 9.83 17.68 -3.35
N LYS A 597 9.94 16.83 -2.33
CA LYS A 597 10.45 17.20 -1.01
C LYS A 597 11.89 17.71 -1.06
N ALA A 598 12.77 17.06 -1.83
CA ALA A 598 14.16 17.49 -1.99
C ALA A 598 14.24 18.82 -2.73
N LEU A 599 13.48 18.99 -3.82
CA LEU A 599 13.40 20.25 -4.57
C LEU A 599 12.90 21.42 -3.70
N SER A 600 11.96 21.17 -2.79
CA SER A 600 11.39 22.22 -1.94
C SER A 600 12.37 22.78 -0.90
N GLN A 601 13.52 22.14 -0.69
CA GLN A 601 14.54 22.61 0.27
C GLN A 601 15.32 23.84 -0.21
N THR A 602 15.25 24.20 -1.49
CA THR A 602 15.98 25.36 -2.04
C THR A 602 15.09 26.28 -2.88
N PRO A 603 15.35 27.60 -2.94
CA PRO A 603 14.56 28.51 -3.78
C PRO A 603 14.55 28.15 -5.28
N LYS A 604 15.69 27.67 -5.82
CA LYS A 604 15.78 27.27 -7.23
C LYS A 604 15.08 25.94 -7.49
N GLY A 605 15.20 24.98 -6.57
CA GLY A 605 14.50 23.71 -6.64
C GLY A 605 12.99 23.90 -6.60
N LYS A 606 12.51 24.80 -5.73
CA LYS A 606 11.08 25.14 -5.63
C LYS A 606 10.51 25.69 -6.94
N ILE A 607 11.25 26.52 -7.68
CA ILE A 607 10.83 27.00 -9.01
C ILE A 607 10.69 25.84 -10.00
N LEU A 608 11.65 24.91 -10.00
CA LEU A 608 11.58 23.71 -10.85
C LEU A 608 10.39 22.82 -10.47
N ALA A 609 10.19 22.59 -9.17
CA ALA A 609 9.08 21.81 -8.64
C ALA A 609 7.73 22.44 -8.99
N GLN A 610 7.57 23.75 -8.85
CA GLN A 610 6.36 24.48 -9.23
C GLN A 610 6.04 24.32 -10.72
N LYS A 611 7.06 24.43 -11.59
CA LYS A 611 6.89 24.23 -13.02
C LYS A 611 6.47 22.79 -13.34
N ALA A 612 7.21 21.82 -12.82
CA ALA A 612 6.94 20.40 -13.00
C ALA A 612 5.52 20.03 -12.53
N PHE A 613 5.17 20.46 -11.32
CA PHE A 613 3.87 20.17 -10.73
C PHE A 613 2.73 20.83 -11.50
N ALA A 614 2.88 22.07 -11.96
CA ALA A 614 1.86 22.73 -12.77
C ALA A 614 1.57 21.98 -14.08
N GLU A 615 2.61 21.44 -14.72
CA GLU A 615 2.50 20.64 -15.95
C GLU A 615 1.97 19.22 -15.68
N ALA A 616 2.38 18.60 -14.57
CA ALA A 616 2.00 17.23 -14.21
C ALA A 616 0.60 17.12 -13.57
N LYS A 617 0.14 18.17 -12.88
CA LYS A 617 -1.12 18.18 -12.10
C LYS A 617 -2.35 17.70 -12.87
N PRO A 618 -2.56 18.05 -14.17
CA PRO A 618 -3.68 17.50 -14.95
C PRO A 618 -3.61 15.98 -15.17
N GLY A 619 -2.39 15.42 -15.20
CA GLY A 619 -2.12 13.98 -15.36
C GLY A 619 -2.08 13.21 -14.04
N TYR A 620 -1.81 13.88 -12.92
CA TYR A 620 -1.73 13.25 -11.61
C TYR A 620 -3.06 12.79 -11.05
N HIS A 621 -2.99 11.78 -10.20
CA HIS A 621 -4.07 11.38 -9.32
C HIS A 621 -4.30 12.43 -8.22
N PRO A 622 -5.54 12.66 -7.75
CA PRO A 622 -5.82 13.59 -6.66
C PRO A 622 -4.99 13.34 -5.39
N LEU A 623 -4.77 12.08 -5.00
CA LEU A 623 -3.88 11.74 -3.89
C LEU A 623 -2.41 12.15 -4.14
N THR A 624 -1.91 12.00 -5.37
CA THR A 624 -0.57 12.48 -5.74
C THR A 624 -0.51 14.01 -5.69
N VAL A 625 -1.56 14.71 -6.13
CA VAL A 625 -1.66 16.17 -6.01
C VAL A 625 -1.61 16.58 -4.53
N LYS A 626 -2.47 16.01 -3.69
CA LYS A 626 -2.53 16.31 -2.24
C LYS A 626 -1.23 16.00 -1.52
N ALA A 627 -0.55 14.90 -1.87
CA ALA A 627 0.69 14.51 -1.24
C ALA A 627 1.87 15.45 -1.56
N ASN A 628 1.78 16.24 -2.63
CA ASN A 628 2.89 17.03 -3.16
C ASN A 628 2.63 18.54 -3.23
N GLU A 629 1.38 18.99 -3.12
CA GLU A 629 1.03 20.42 -3.21
C GLU A 629 1.76 21.28 -2.16
N GLY A 630 1.90 20.76 -0.93
CA GLY A 630 2.62 21.46 0.14
C GLY A 630 4.13 21.64 -0.10
N PHE A 631 4.73 20.92 -1.07
CA PHE A 631 6.13 21.13 -1.44
C PHE A 631 6.33 22.23 -2.49
N VAL A 632 5.26 22.65 -3.17
CA VAL A 632 5.32 23.66 -4.24
C VAL A 632 4.67 24.99 -3.86
N GLU A 633 3.81 25.01 -2.84
CA GLU A 633 3.35 26.22 -2.15
C GLU A 633 4.51 26.91 -1.42
#